data_AF-A0A6I9VJV3-F1
#
_entry.id   AF-A0A6I9VJV3-F1
#
_cell.length_a   1.000
_cell.length_b   1.000
_cell.length_c   1.000
_cell.angle_alpha   90.00
_cell.angle_beta   90.00
_cell.angle_gamma   90.00
#
_symmetry.space_group_name_H-M   'P 1'
#
loop_
_entity.id
_entity.type
_entity.pdbx_description
1 polymer ?
#
loop_
_entity_poly.entity_id
_entity_poly.type
_entity_poly.pdbx_seq_one_letter_code
_entity_poly.pdbx_strand_id
1 'polypeptide(L)'
;MLSMTEFVDMRMQQQIAHELYRQQIMQRIPDPFPPMLPFHMPHHLIVPQRPALPGVKAKLENDELWKQFHRIGTEMIITKSGR
;
A
#
# COMPACT_ATOMS: atom_id res chain seq x y z
N MET A 1 41.97 17.07 -7.83
CA MET A 1 41.74 15.70 -8.31
C MET A 1 41.42 14.88 -7.07
N LEU A 2 40.17 14.47 -6.89
CA LEU A 2 39.80 13.63 -5.75
C LEU A 2 40.52 12.28 -5.89
N SER A 3 41.13 11.83 -4.81
CA SER A 3 41.76 10.53 -4.72
C SER A 3 40.71 9.42 -4.88
N MET A 4 41.13 8.25 -5.36
CA MET A 4 40.23 7.09 -5.49
C MET A 4 39.55 6.72 -4.16
N THR A 5 40.23 6.95 -3.06
CA THR A 5 39.71 6.82 -1.69
C THR A 5 38.55 7.78 -1.42
N GLU A 6 38.68 9.07 -1.74
CA GLU A 6 37.60 10.05 -1.57
C GLU A 6 36.38 9.75 -2.45
N PHE A 7 36.60 9.18 -3.64
CA PHE A 7 35.50 8.75 -4.52
C PHE A 7 34.72 7.56 -3.95
N VAL A 8 35.41 6.61 -3.33
CA VAL A 8 34.78 5.46 -2.67
C VAL A 8 34.02 5.92 -1.44
N ASP A 9 34.61 6.80 -0.63
CA ASP A 9 33.96 7.36 0.56
C ASP A 9 32.71 8.16 0.20
N MET A 10 32.76 8.99 -0.85
CA MET A 10 31.60 9.75 -1.32
C MET A 10 30.46 8.83 -1.79
N ARG A 11 30.78 7.73 -2.51
CA ARG A 11 29.78 6.74 -2.92
C ARG A 11 29.18 5.99 -1.74
N MET A 12 30.01 5.62 -0.77
CA MET A 12 29.55 4.98 0.46
C MET A 12 28.64 5.92 1.26
N GLN A 13 29.01 7.19 1.38
CA GLN A 13 28.21 8.22 2.04
C GLN A 13 26.87 8.44 1.34
N GLN A 14 26.84 8.40 0.00
CA GLN A 14 25.59 8.44 -0.76
C GLN A 14 24.70 7.22 -0.50
N GLN A 15 25.27 6.02 -0.43
CA GLN A 15 24.52 4.80 -0.12
C GLN A 15 23.91 4.87 1.29
N ILE A 16 24.68 5.31 2.28
CA ILE A 16 24.21 5.47 3.66
C ILE A 16 23.08 6.51 3.72
N ALA A 17 23.25 7.66 3.07
CA ALA A 17 22.22 8.70 3.04
C ALA A 17 20.90 8.19 2.41
N HIS A 18 21.01 7.41 1.33
CA HIS A 18 19.84 6.85 0.66
C HIS A 18 19.12 5.79 1.52
N GLU A 19 19.88 4.94 2.21
CA GLU A 19 19.33 3.95 3.13
C GLU A 19 18.60 4.62 4.32
N LEU A 20 19.20 5.65 4.91
CA LEU A 20 18.59 6.43 5.99
C LEU A 20 17.28 7.09 5.54
N TYR A 21 17.26 7.68 4.34
CA TYR A 21 16.06 8.29 3.77
C TYR A 21 14.94 7.25 3.55
N ARG A 22 15.31 6.08 3.00
CA ARG A 22 14.37 4.95 2.81
C ARG A 22 13.79 4.50 4.14
N GLN A 23 14.61 4.32 5.17
CA GLN A 23 14.13 3.92 6.50
C GLN A 23 13.20 4.98 7.10
N GLN A 24 13.54 6.27 6.96
CA GLN A 24 12.71 7.35 7.47
C GLN A 24 11.34 7.43 6.78
N ILE A 25 11.25 7.13 5.49
CA ILE A 25 9.97 7.03 4.78
C ILE A 25 9.16 5.84 5.32
N MET A 26 9.78 4.67 5.45
CA MET A 26 9.10 3.47 5.92
C MET A 26 8.60 3.61 7.37
N GLN A 27 9.31 4.35 8.22
CA GLN A 27 8.91 4.61 9.61
C GLN A 27 7.85 5.71 9.76
N ARG A 28 7.70 6.58 8.75
CA ARG A 28 6.65 7.61 8.72
C ARG A 28 5.31 7.09 8.24
N ILE A 29 5.25 5.91 7.64
CA ILE A 29 3.98 5.26 7.33
C ILE A 29 3.37 4.91 8.69
N PRO A 30 2.28 5.56 9.12
CA PRO A 30 1.61 5.18 10.35
C PRO A 30 1.26 3.71 10.22
N ASP A 31 1.59 2.91 11.24
CA ASP A 31 1.12 1.53 11.29
C ASP A 31 -0.41 1.57 11.07
N PRO A 32 -0.94 0.92 10.02
CA PRO A 32 -2.37 0.90 9.79
C PRO A 32 -3.13 0.29 10.98
N PHE A 33 -2.44 -0.42 11.87
CA PHE A 33 -2.99 -1.07 13.04
C PHE A 33 -2.19 -0.72 14.30
N PRO A 34 -2.58 0.29 15.09
CA PRO A 34 -1.90 0.61 16.33
C PRO A 34 -1.92 -0.60 17.30
N PRO A 35 -0.83 -0.86 18.06
CA PRO A 35 -0.63 -2.09 18.85
C PRO A 35 -1.48 -2.18 20.14
N MET A 36 -2.60 -1.46 20.23
CA MET A 36 -3.34 -1.24 21.47
C MET A 36 -4.70 -1.97 21.56
N LEU A 37 -4.97 -2.97 20.72
CA LEU A 37 -6.18 -3.78 20.84
C LEU A 37 -5.87 -5.15 21.49
N PRO A 38 -6.29 -5.41 22.74
CA PRO A 38 -5.92 -6.60 23.49
C PRO A 38 -6.69 -7.87 23.07
N PHE A 39 -7.19 -7.92 21.84
CA PHE A 39 -7.97 -9.05 21.36
C PHE A 39 -7.57 -9.41 19.94
N HIS A 40 -7.15 -10.67 19.78
CA HIS A 40 -7.07 -11.36 18.51
C HIS A 40 -8.49 -11.46 17.92
N MET A 41 -8.97 -10.35 17.36
CA MET A 41 -10.25 -10.35 16.66
C MET A 41 -10.04 -11.10 15.34
N PRO A 42 -10.88 -12.11 15.03
CA PRO A 42 -10.97 -12.61 13.67
C PRO A 42 -11.20 -11.42 12.74
N HIS A 43 -10.54 -11.43 11.58
CA HIS A 43 -10.58 -10.37 10.55
C HIS A 43 -11.99 -10.28 9.93
N HIS A 44 -13.00 -9.99 10.74
CA HIS A 44 -14.27 -9.48 10.26
C HIS A 44 -13.95 -8.11 9.70
N LEU A 45 -13.88 -8.04 8.37
CA LEU A 45 -13.87 -6.80 7.61
C LEU A 45 -14.84 -5.84 8.30
N ILE A 46 -14.30 -4.83 8.97
CA ILE A 46 -15.11 -3.73 9.51
C ILE A 46 -15.65 -3.03 8.27
N VAL A 47 -16.80 -3.47 7.77
CA VAL A 47 -17.48 -2.80 6.68
C VAL A 47 -18.11 -1.57 7.33
N PRO A 48 -17.63 -0.35 7.04
CA PRO A 48 -18.25 0.85 7.58
C PRO A 48 -19.72 0.86 7.17
N GLN A 49 -20.61 1.07 8.15
CA GLN A 49 -22.03 1.20 7.86
C GLN A 49 -22.24 2.40 6.95
N ARG A 50 -22.59 2.14 5.68
CA ARG A 50 -22.85 3.20 4.71
C ARG A 50 -24.25 3.76 4.97
N PRO A 51 -24.44 5.09 5.06
CA PRO A 51 -25.76 5.67 5.14
C PRO A 51 -26.59 5.21 3.93
N ALA A 52 -27.72 4.55 4.18
CA ALA A 52 -28.61 4.11 3.11
C ALA A 52 -29.43 5.31 2.62
N LEU A 53 -29.24 5.69 1.36
CA LEU A 53 -30.06 6.72 0.71
C LEU A 53 -31.44 6.13 0.38
N PRO A 54 -32.55 6.76 0.77
CA PRO A 54 -33.89 6.25 0.50
C PRO A 54 -34.13 6.09 -1.01
N GLY A 55 -34.60 4.92 -1.43
CA GLY A 55 -34.98 4.66 -2.83
C GLY A 55 -33.83 4.43 -3.82
N VAL A 56 -32.57 4.51 -3.39
CA VAL A 56 -31.40 4.29 -4.26
C VAL A 56 -31.04 2.80 -4.29
N LYS A 57 -30.88 2.24 -5.50
CA LYS A 57 -30.40 0.87 -5.72
C LYS A 57 -29.22 0.89 -6.68
N ALA A 58 -28.23 0.04 -6.43
CA ALA A 58 -27.13 -0.21 -7.35
C ALA A 58 -27.13 -1.69 -7.73
N LYS A 59 -26.80 -2.00 -8.97
CA LYS A 59 -26.63 -3.36 -9.48
C LYS A 59 -25.24 -3.48 -10.12
N LEU A 60 -24.51 -4.52 -9.74
CA LEU A 60 -23.23 -4.83 -10.38
C LEU A 60 -23.51 -5.51 -11.72
N GLU A 61 -23.03 -4.90 -12.81
CA GLU A 61 -23.03 -5.53 -14.12
C GLU A 61 -21.86 -6.52 -14.25
N ASN A 62 -22.05 -7.57 -15.05
CA ASN A 62 -21.06 -8.64 -15.25
C ASN A 62 -20.61 -9.34 -13.96
N ASP A 63 -21.54 -9.52 -13.01
CA ASP A 63 -21.28 -10.12 -11.69
C ASP A 63 -20.52 -11.46 -11.76
N GLU A 64 -20.90 -12.34 -12.69
CA GLU A 64 -20.21 -13.64 -12.86
C GLU A 64 -18.75 -13.49 -13.30
N LEU A 65 -18.44 -12.50 -14.13
CA LEU A 65 -17.06 -12.20 -14.53
C LEU A 65 -16.25 -11.69 -13.34
N TRP A 66 -16.82 -10.77 -12.56
CA TRP A 66 -16.19 -10.25 -11.36
C TRP A 66 -15.90 -11.37 -10.35
N LYS A 67 -16.82 -12.31 -10.14
CA LYS A 67 -16.61 -13.48 -9.28
C LYS A 67 -15.45 -14.36 -9.77
N GLN A 68 -15.29 -14.56 -11.08
CA GLN A 68 -14.20 -15.35 -11.64
C GLN A 68 -12.83 -14.74 -11.34
N PHE A 69 -12.68 -13.42 -11.53
CA PHE A 69 -11.45 -12.71 -11.16
C PHE A 69 -11.23 -12.70 -9.65
N HIS A 70 -12.28 -12.44 -8.86
CA HIS A 70 -12.20 -12.38 -7.41
C HIS A 70 -11.76 -13.71 -6.79
N ARG A 71 -12.20 -14.85 -7.35
CA ARG A 71 -11.82 -16.19 -6.89
C ARG A 71 -10.30 -16.43 -6.90
N ILE A 72 -9.58 -15.80 -7.83
CA ILE A 72 -8.13 -15.95 -7.96
C ILE A 72 -7.41 -14.83 -7.21
N GLY A 73 -7.98 -13.62 -7.24
CA GLY A 73 -7.37 -12.38 -6.78
C GLY A 73 -7.44 -11.37 -7.91
N THR A 74 -8.38 -10.42 -7.83
CA THR A 74 -8.52 -9.40 -8.86
C THR A 74 -7.32 -8.46 -8.83
N GLU A 75 -6.53 -8.46 -9.91
CA GLU A 75 -5.41 -7.54 -10.11
C GLU A 75 -5.78 -6.50 -11.18
N MET A 76 -5.35 -5.25 -10.98
CA MET A 76 -5.61 -4.14 -11.90
C MET A 76 -4.29 -3.52 -12.33
N ILE A 77 -4.08 -3.43 -13.64
CA ILE A 77 -2.87 -2.85 -14.20
C ILE A 77 -2.95 -1.33 -14.08
N ILE A 78 -1.88 -0.70 -13.62
CA ILE A 78 -1.67 0.75 -13.72
C ILE A 78 -0.49 1.03 -14.63
N THR A 79 -0.55 2.11 -15.40
CA THR A 79 0.59 2.56 -16.22
C THR A 79 0.82 4.06 -16.05
N LYS A 80 1.99 4.53 -16.49
CA LYS A 80 2.33 5.96 -16.46
C LYS A 80 1.30 6.83 -17.21
N SER A 81 0.67 6.31 -18.25
CA SER A 81 -0.33 7.04 -19.06
C SER A 81 -1.77 6.83 -18.60
N GLY A 82 -2.01 5.98 -17.59
CA GLY A 82 -3.36 5.54 -17.21
C GLY A 82 -3.80 4.24 -17.90
N ARG A 83 -4.88 3.67 -17.38
CA ARG A 83 -5.53 2.42 -17.82
C ARG A 83 -7.03 2.60 -17.74
#